data_AF-A0A060SPS7-F1
#
_entry.id   AF-A0A060SPS7-F1
#
_cell.length_a   1.000
_cell.length_b   1.000
_cell.length_c   1.000
_cell.angle_alpha   90.00
_cell.angle_beta   90.00
_cell.angle_gamma   90.00
#
_symmetry.space_group_name_H-M   'P 1'
#
loop_
_entity.id
_entity.type
_entity.pdbx_description
1 polymer ?
#
loop_
_entity_poly.entity_id
_entity_poly.type
_entity_poly.pdbx_seq_one_letter_code
_entity_poly.pdbx_strand_id
1 'polypeptide(L)'
;MITNGGNNEGLFYGAIMDSGSPLPTGDIELLQPFYETVVEHAGCARAADTLACLRTVSTETIMTASAAVPNLFNYPGLAEAWAPRADGVFLKSPSQHLVLAGSVADHQLAKVQLSTDKEFRDFVRQEFFPTTPESLLSPLFELYPDDPAAGSPFGTGDANELAPQFKRMAAFQGDVVFQAPRRFCLDQRSLRQPAWSFMTPNPNGGPSDRTIKWPQYDPIRRSILEFVDGEQGSSIAKDTARLEAMAALTKYSLARPF
;
A
#
# COMPACT_ATOMS: atom_id res chain seq x y z
N MET A 1 9.25 -13.43 1.21
CA MET A 1 9.62 -12.01 1.08
C MET A 1 10.60 -11.55 2.17
N ILE A 2 10.16 -10.74 3.13
CA ILE A 2 11.06 -9.91 3.97
C ILE A 2 11.48 -10.55 5.30
N THR A 3 10.94 -11.73 5.60
CA THR A 3 11.17 -12.48 6.84
C THR A 3 12.47 -13.29 6.75
N ASN A 4 12.87 -13.95 7.85
CA ASN A 4 14.04 -14.83 7.94
C ASN A 4 15.38 -14.22 7.42
N GLY A 5 15.56 -12.90 7.55
CA GLY A 5 16.75 -12.20 7.04
C GLY A 5 16.89 -12.24 5.51
N GLY A 6 15.81 -12.55 4.77
CA GLY A 6 15.84 -12.77 3.32
C GLY A 6 16.24 -14.19 2.90
N ASN A 7 16.52 -15.11 3.83
CA ASN A 7 16.73 -16.52 3.51
C ASN A 7 15.40 -17.20 3.13
N ASN A 8 15.29 -17.67 1.89
CA ASN A 8 14.11 -18.34 1.37
C ASN A 8 14.08 -19.86 1.66
N GLU A 9 15.17 -20.45 2.15
CA GLU A 9 15.28 -21.89 2.49
C GLU A 9 14.89 -22.84 1.34
N GLY A 10 14.97 -22.37 0.09
CA GLY A 10 14.54 -23.10 -1.11
C GLY A 10 13.02 -23.18 -1.33
N LEU A 11 12.20 -22.55 -0.48
CA LEU A 11 10.73 -22.60 -0.54
C LEU A 11 10.12 -22.01 -1.83
N PHE A 12 10.84 -21.09 -2.49
CA PHE A 12 10.44 -20.45 -3.75
C PHE A 12 11.69 -19.85 -4.44
N TYR A 13 11.66 -19.72 -5.76
CA TYR A 13 12.80 -19.28 -6.59
C TYR A 13 12.59 -17.92 -7.30
N GLY A 14 11.46 -17.25 -7.04
CA GLY A 14 11.05 -15.95 -7.57
C GLY A 14 9.52 -15.83 -7.47
N ALA A 15 8.95 -14.65 -7.69
CA ALA A 15 7.51 -14.50 -7.84
C ALA A 15 7.06 -13.26 -8.64
N ILE A 16 5.74 -13.06 -8.70
CA ILE A 16 5.07 -11.96 -9.38
C ILE A 16 4.35 -11.12 -8.32
N MET A 17 4.41 -9.80 -8.42
CA MET A 17 3.68 -8.86 -7.57
C MET A 17 2.74 -8.05 -8.44
N ASP A 18 1.44 -8.34 -8.38
CA ASP A 18 0.43 -7.58 -9.11
C ASP A 18 -0.28 -6.62 -8.14
N SER A 19 0.08 -5.35 -8.25
CA SER A 19 -0.56 -4.29 -7.48
C SER A 19 -0.36 -4.39 -5.96
N GLY A 20 0.81 -4.86 -5.51
CA GLY A 20 1.29 -4.74 -4.12
C GLY A 20 2.79 -5.02 -3.96
N SER A 21 3.36 -4.62 -2.82
CA SER A 21 4.78 -4.79 -2.46
C SER A 21 4.95 -4.49 -0.93
N PRO A 22 6.17 -4.47 -0.33
CA PRO A 22 6.33 -4.28 1.13
C PRO A 22 5.64 -3.02 1.67
N LEU A 23 4.55 -3.23 2.41
CA LEU A 23 3.67 -2.18 2.91
C LEU A 23 4.39 -1.22 3.88
N PRO A 24 4.00 0.05 3.96
CA PRO A 24 4.51 1.03 4.93
C PRO A 24 4.06 0.78 6.40
N THR A 25 3.78 -0.47 6.78
CA THR A 25 3.19 -0.84 8.08
C THR A 25 4.18 -0.87 9.24
N GLY A 26 3.74 -0.36 10.39
CA GLY A 26 4.47 -0.33 11.66
C GLY A 26 4.31 -1.58 12.54
N ASP A 27 4.61 -1.44 13.82
CA ASP A 27 4.62 -2.52 14.81
C ASP A 27 3.21 -2.90 15.31
N ILE A 28 3.05 -4.12 15.83
CA ILE A 28 1.77 -4.67 16.33
C ILE A 28 1.13 -3.84 17.44
N GLU A 29 1.90 -3.07 18.20
CA GLU A 29 1.40 -2.23 19.30
C GLU A 29 0.42 -1.15 18.80
N LEU A 30 0.55 -0.72 17.53
CA LEU A 30 -0.39 0.21 16.88
C LEU A 30 -1.81 -0.37 16.74
N LEU A 31 -1.97 -1.70 16.82
CA LEU A 31 -3.27 -2.37 16.69
C LEU A 31 -4.04 -2.49 18.02
N GLN A 32 -3.46 -2.05 19.15
CA GLN A 32 -4.10 -2.17 20.46
C GLN A 32 -5.55 -1.63 20.52
N PRO A 33 -5.89 -0.45 19.94
CA PRO A 33 -7.27 0.04 19.95
C PRO A 33 -8.27 -0.84 19.18
N PHE A 34 -7.81 -1.49 18.09
CA PHE A 34 -8.63 -2.42 17.32
C PHE A 34 -8.82 -3.75 18.07
N TYR A 35 -7.79 -4.23 18.77
CA TYR A 35 -7.91 -5.38 19.66
C TYR A 35 -8.90 -5.11 20.80
N GLU A 36 -8.81 -3.93 21.44
CA GLU A 36 -9.74 -3.50 22.49
C GLU A 36 -11.19 -3.41 21.97
N THR A 37 -11.38 -2.90 20.75
CA THR A 37 -12.69 -2.87 20.07
C THR A 37 -13.29 -4.28 19.94
N VAL A 38 -12.51 -5.27 19.47
CA VAL A 38 -12.97 -6.67 19.36
C VAL A 38 -13.24 -7.29 20.75
N VAL A 39 -12.38 -7.03 21.73
CA VAL A 39 -12.54 -7.50 23.11
C VAL A 39 -13.81 -6.95 23.77
N GLU A 40 -14.16 -5.69 23.52
CA GLU A 40 -15.41 -5.08 24.02
C GLU A 40 -16.64 -5.68 23.34
N HIS A 41 -16.67 -5.72 22.00
CA HIS A 41 -17.82 -6.25 21.25
C HIS A 41 -18.06 -7.75 21.46
N ALA A 42 -17.01 -8.52 21.78
CA ALA A 42 -17.14 -9.93 22.18
C ALA A 42 -17.58 -10.13 23.64
N GLY A 43 -17.75 -9.05 24.43
CA GLY A 43 -18.09 -9.10 25.86
C GLY A 43 -16.92 -9.48 26.78
N CYS A 44 -15.70 -9.57 26.25
CA CYS A 44 -14.51 -10.08 26.95
C CYS A 44 -13.75 -9.03 27.76
N ALA A 45 -14.12 -7.74 27.70
CA ALA A 45 -13.40 -6.63 28.35
C ALA A 45 -13.27 -6.69 29.89
N ARG A 46 -13.92 -7.65 30.56
CA ARG A 46 -13.78 -7.90 32.01
C ARG A 46 -13.14 -9.26 32.35
N ALA A 47 -12.61 -9.97 31.37
CA ALA A 47 -11.86 -11.21 31.59
C ALA A 47 -10.43 -10.91 32.06
N ALA A 48 -9.90 -11.74 32.97
CA ALA A 48 -8.50 -11.66 33.41
C ALA A 48 -7.49 -12.05 32.32
N ASP A 49 -7.91 -12.88 31.37
CA ASP A 49 -7.24 -13.13 30.08
C ASP A 49 -8.28 -12.90 28.98
N THR A 50 -8.15 -11.77 28.27
CA THR A 50 -9.07 -11.36 27.21
C THR A 50 -8.93 -12.25 25.97
N LEU A 51 -7.73 -12.77 25.70
CA LEU A 51 -7.45 -13.62 24.54
C LEU A 51 -7.94 -15.06 24.78
N ALA A 52 -7.86 -15.57 25.99
CA ALA A 52 -8.52 -16.82 26.37
C ALA A 52 -10.04 -16.70 26.28
N CYS A 53 -10.62 -15.58 26.72
CA CYS A 53 -12.05 -15.31 26.56
C CYS A 53 -12.48 -15.31 25.08
N LEU A 54 -11.76 -14.60 24.21
CA LEU A 54 -12.03 -14.57 22.76
C LEU A 54 -11.98 -15.95 22.08
N ARG A 55 -11.25 -16.93 22.64
CA ARG A 55 -11.23 -18.32 22.15
C ARG A 55 -12.44 -19.16 22.59
N THR A 56 -13.30 -18.63 23.45
CA THR A 56 -14.46 -19.35 24.04
C THR A 56 -15.83 -18.79 23.64
N VAL A 57 -15.89 -17.62 23.00
CA VAL A 57 -17.14 -17.06 22.47
C VAL A 57 -17.61 -17.83 21.22
N SER A 58 -18.87 -17.65 20.81
CA SER A 58 -19.38 -18.33 19.62
C SER A 58 -18.77 -17.75 18.33
N THR A 59 -18.81 -18.53 17.25
CA THR A 59 -18.40 -18.08 15.90
C THR A 59 -19.16 -16.82 15.46
N GLU A 60 -20.45 -16.73 15.79
CA GLU A 60 -21.30 -15.56 15.52
C GLU A 60 -20.84 -14.33 16.32
N THR A 61 -20.48 -14.50 17.60
CA THR A 61 -19.95 -13.43 18.45
C THR A 61 -18.61 -12.91 17.93
N ILE A 62 -17.65 -13.77 17.60
CA ILE A 62 -16.33 -13.31 17.11
C ILE A 62 -16.39 -12.74 15.69
N MET A 63 -17.29 -13.22 14.82
CA MET A 63 -17.55 -12.59 13.53
C MET A 63 -18.14 -11.18 13.70
N THR A 64 -19.14 -11.03 14.57
CA THR A 64 -19.78 -9.73 14.84
C THR A 64 -18.79 -8.74 15.48
N ALA A 65 -17.96 -9.20 16.42
CA ALA A 65 -16.93 -8.37 17.04
C ALA A 65 -15.81 -7.96 16.06
N SER A 66 -15.36 -8.89 15.19
CA SER A 66 -14.40 -8.57 14.13
C SER A 66 -14.94 -7.55 13.13
N ALA A 67 -16.24 -7.59 12.83
CA ALA A 67 -16.90 -6.65 11.92
C ALA A 67 -17.07 -5.22 12.46
N ALA A 68 -16.83 -4.99 13.77
CA ALA A 68 -16.75 -3.66 14.35
C ALA A 68 -15.41 -2.95 14.06
N VAL A 69 -14.37 -3.70 13.67
CA VAL A 69 -13.12 -3.14 13.16
C VAL A 69 -13.29 -2.82 11.66
N PRO A 70 -12.87 -1.63 11.18
CA PRO A 70 -12.86 -1.32 9.77
C PRO A 70 -12.14 -2.38 8.91
N ASN A 71 -12.75 -2.68 7.77
CA ASN A 71 -12.16 -3.45 6.68
C ASN A 71 -11.97 -2.56 5.46
N LEU A 72 -11.18 -3.05 4.50
CA LEU A 72 -10.87 -2.45 3.19
C LEU A 72 -11.99 -1.62 2.53
N PHE A 73 -13.27 -1.99 2.64
CA PHE A 73 -14.39 -1.34 1.94
C PHE A 73 -15.10 -0.21 2.72
N ASN A 74 -14.79 -0.06 4.01
CA ASN A 74 -15.34 0.97 4.89
C ASN A 74 -14.28 2.06 5.16
N TYR A 75 -14.66 3.23 5.72
CA TYR A 75 -13.68 4.17 6.30
C TYR A 75 -12.83 3.42 7.36
N PRO A 76 -11.49 3.52 7.40
CA PRO A 76 -10.60 4.43 6.64
C PRO A 76 -10.05 3.85 5.32
N GLY A 77 -10.54 2.72 4.85
CA GLY A 77 -10.12 2.13 3.59
C GLY A 77 -8.76 1.45 3.71
N LEU A 78 -7.75 1.98 3.03
CA LEU A 78 -6.42 1.35 2.97
C LEU A 78 -5.55 1.49 4.23
N ALA A 79 -5.95 2.27 5.22
CA ALA A 79 -5.30 2.26 6.53
C ALA A 79 -5.82 1.09 7.37
N GLU A 80 -5.62 -0.13 6.86
CA GLU A 80 -6.27 -1.32 7.41
C GLU A 80 -5.56 -1.86 8.67
N ALA A 81 -6.36 -2.15 9.69
CA ALA A 81 -5.89 -2.81 10.92
C ALA A 81 -5.38 -4.23 10.62
N TRP A 82 -6.08 -4.96 9.75
CA TRP A 82 -5.81 -6.35 9.38
C TRP A 82 -4.65 -6.55 8.38
N ALA A 83 -3.70 -5.62 8.34
CA ALA A 83 -2.47 -5.70 7.54
C ALA A 83 -1.30 -6.36 8.30
N PRO A 84 -0.33 -6.99 7.63
CA PRO A 84 0.88 -7.50 8.28
C PRO A 84 1.67 -6.40 9.00
N ARG A 85 1.86 -6.55 10.31
CA ARG A 85 2.62 -5.64 11.19
C ARG A 85 3.91 -6.28 11.68
N ALA A 86 4.85 -5.46 12.15
CA ALA A 86 6.08 -5.95 12.77
C ALA A 86 5.82 -6.49 14.19
N ASP A 87 6.26 -7.72 14.44
CA ASP A 87 6.05 -8.48 15.69
C ASP A 87 7.35 -8.74 16.47
N GLY A 88 8.50 -8.31 15.93
CA GLY A 88 9.84 -8.58 16.48
C GLY A 88 10.34 -10.02 16.27
N VAL A 89 9.52 -10.93 15.76
CA VAL A 89 9.80 -12.38 15.69
C VAL A 89 9.81 -12.87 14.24
N PHE A 90 8.66 -12.86 13.57
CA PHE A 90 8.52 -13.23 12.16
C PHE A 90 8.82 -12.04 11.25
N LEU A 91 8.15 -10.90 11.50
CA LEU A 91 8.40 -9.58 10.93
C LEU A 91 9.17 -8.74 11.95
N LYS A 92 10.49 -8.92 11.97
CA LYS A 92 11.40 -8.35 12.99
C LYS A 92 11.48 -6.82 13.02
N SER A 93 10.95 -6.13 12.01
CA SER A 93 10.92 -4.67 11.88
C SER A 93 9.86 -4.27 10.84
N PRO A 94 9.40 -3.00 10.81
CA PRO A 94 8.50 -2.49 9.78
C PRO A 94 8.95 -2.84 8.35
N SER A 95 8.00 -3.16 7.48
CA SER A 95 8.31 -3.94 6.27
C SER A 95 9.29 -3.23 5.31
N GLN A 96 9.26 -1.91 5.25
CA GLN A 96 10.18 -1.10 4.43
C GLN A 96 11.58 -0.96 5.04
N HIS A 97 11.73 -1.08 6.37
CA HIS A 97 13.05 -1.17 7.01
C HIS A 97 13.73 -2.50 6.69
N LEU A 98 12.96 -3.60 6.63
CA LEU A 98 13.48 -4.90 6.20
C LEU A 98 13.98 -4.89 4.74
N VAL A 99 13.34 -4.09 3.86
CA VAL A 99 13.84 -3.83 2.50
C VAL A 99 15.19 -3.12 2.50
N LEU A 100 15.36 -2.04 3.30
CA LEU A 100 16.65 -1.36 3.47
C LEU A 100 17.72 -2.29 4.03
N ALA A 101 17.36 -3.15 4.99
CA ALA A 101 18.22 -4.17 5.58
C ALA A 101 18.54 -5.34 4.62
N GLY A 102 18.01 -5.33 3.39
CA GLY A 102 18.31 -6.34 2.37
C GLY A 102 17.51 -7.64 2.49
N SER A 103 16.54 -7.72 3.40
CA SER A 103 15.64 -8.88 3.54
C SER A 103 14.43 -8.72 2.60
N VAL A 104 14.45 -9.29 1.39
CA VAL A 104 13.36 -9.17 0.37
C VAL A 104 13.33 -10.38 -0.56
N ALA A 105 12.13 -10.87 -0.93
CA ALA A 105 11.91 -12.05 -1.78
C ALA A 105 10.42 -12.23 -2.25
N ASP A 106 9.98 -11.39 -3.21
CA ASP A 106 8.73 -11.27 -4.04
C ASP A 106 7.26 -11.47 -3.46
N HIS A 107 6.21 -10.97 -4.20
CA HIS A 107 4.69 -10.99 -4.07
C HIS A 107 3.89 -9.70 -3.59
N GLN A 108 2.57 -9.50 -3.98
CA GLN A 108 1.39 -8.80 -3.28
C GLN A 108 0.25 -8.09 -4.13
N LEU A 109 -0.81 -7.46 -3.49
CA LEU A 109 -2.13 -6.78 -3.88
C LEU A 109 -2.59 -5.65 -2.82
N ALA A 110 -3.72 -4.86 -2.70
CA ALA A 110 -4.96 -4.30 -3.42
C ALA A 110 -5.68 -3.06 -2.66
N LYS A 111 -6.80 -2.39 -3.15
CA LYS A 111 -7.21 -0.90 -3.01
C LYS A 111 -8.54 -0.36 -2.31
N VAL A 112 -8.65 0.98 -1.94
CA VAL A 112 -9.91 1.86 -1.75
C VAL A 112 -9.80 3.47 -1.89
N GLN A 113 -10.46 4.40 -1.10
CA GLN A 113 -11.09 5.75 -1.43
C GLN A 113 -11.50 6.71 -0.21
N LEU A 114 -11.86 8.05 -0.35
CA LEU A 114 -12.59 9.04 0.59
C LEU A 114 -13.04 10.43 -0.06
N SER A 115 -13.06 11.61 0.65
CA SER A 115 -14.21 12.61 0.65
C SER A 115 -14.09 14.18 0.75
N THR A 116 -13.25 14.89 1.54
CA THR A 116 -13.16 16.41 1.56
C THR A 116 -11.74 16.94 1.87
N ASP A 117 -11.29 18.17 1.49
CA ASP A 117 -9.85 18.57 1.67
C ASP A 117 -9.41 18.52 3.15
N LYS A 118 -10.26 19.03 4.07
CA LYS A 118 -9.94 18.97 5.49
C LYS A 118 -9.91 17.52 5.98
N GLU A 119 -10.91 16.71 5.59
CA GLU A 119 -10.93 15.28 5.88
C GLU A 119 -9.72 14.57 5.27
N PHE A 120 -9.27 14.92 4.07
CA PHE A 120 -8.11 14.35 3.38
C PHE A 120 -6.84 14.64 4.18
N ARG A 121 -6.61 15.89 4.62
CA ARG A 121 -5.46 16.25 5.45
C ARG A 121 -5.51 15.55 6.81
N ASP A 122 -6.68 15.55 7.46
CA ASP A 122 -6.91 14.89 8.74
C ASP A 122 -6.73 13.38 8.64
N PHE A 123 -7.17 12.75 7.56
CA PHE A 123 -7.07 11.33 7.26
C PHE A 123 -5.63 10.92 6.99
N VAL A 124 -4.92 11.63 6.10
CA VAL A 124 -3.50 11.39 5.82
C VAL A 124 -2.68 11.55 7.10
N ARG A 125 -3.04 12.52 7.96
CA ARG A 125 -2.42 12.70 9.27
C ARG A 125 -2.76 11.59 10.26
N GLN A 126 -4.02 11.19 10.41
CA GLN A 126 -4.46 10.23 11.44
C GLN A 126 -4.16 8.78 11.06
N GLU A 127 -4.49 8.39 9.83
CA GLU A 127 -4.56 6.99 9.41
C GLU A 127 -3.25 6.52 8.74
N PHE A 128 -2.49 7.45 8.11
CA PHE A 128 -1.25 7.15 7.40
C PHE A 128 0.01 7.69 8.08
N PHE A 129 -0.07 8.76 8.87
CA PHE A 129 1.10 9.38 9.52
C PHE A 129 0.83 9.91 10.95
N PRO A 130 0.18 9.13 11.86
CA PRO A 130 -0.34 9.60 13.17
C PRO A 130 0.66 10.32 14.06
N THR A 131 1.95 10.03 13.90
CA THR A 131 3.08 10.53 14.68
C THR A 131 3.91 11.60 13.95
N THR A 132 3.35 12.24 12.90
CA THR A 132 3.99 13.30 12.12
C THR A 132 3.33 14.66 12.34
N PRO A 133 4.08 15.71 12.72
CA PRO A 133 3.58 17.08 12.79
C PRO A 133 3.07 17.59 11.43
N GLU A 134 1.93 18.29 11.43
CA GLU A 134 1.27 18.79 10.22
C GLU A 134 2.17 19.70 9.35
N SER A 135 3.02 20.52 9.98
CA SER A 135 3.99 21.38 9.28
C SER A 135 5.07 20.61 8.50
N LEU A 136 5.27 19.32 8.81
CA LEU A 136 6.10 18.43 8.00
C LEU A 136 5.30 17.74 6.89
N LEU A 137 3.97 17.70 6.96
CA LEU A 137 3.08 17.15 5.93
C LEU A 137 2.67 18.18 4.87
N SER A 138 2.80 19.49 5.11
CA SER A 138 2.45 20.52 4.11
C SER A 138 3.03 20.27 2.70
N PRO A 139 4.32 19.91 2.51
CA PRO A 139 4.87 19.62 1.18
C PRO A 139 4.26 18.37 0.53
N LEU A 140 3.75 17.41 1.32
CA LEU A 140 3.01 16.26 0.81
C LEU A 140 1.62 16.67 0.32
N PHE A 141 0.96 17.60 1.02
CA PHE A 141 -0.33 18.15 0.61
C PHE A 141 -0.25 19.06 -0.62
N GLU A 142 0.91 19.67 -0.90
CA GLU A 142 1.19 20.40 -2.14
C GLU A 142 1.39 19.45 -3.34
N LEU A 143 1.99 18.28 -3.11
CA LEU A 143 2.21 17.23 -4.13
C LEU A 143 0.92 16.45 -4.50
N TYR A 144 -0.14 16.59 -3.71
CA TYR A 144 -1.49 16.11 -4.01
C TYR A 144 -2.46 17.30 -3.94
N PRO A 145 -2.59 18.12 -4.99
CA PRO A 145 -3.45 19.30 -4.99
C PRO A 145 -4.94 18.95 -4.96
N ASP A 146 -5.77 19.92 -4.58
CA ASP A 146 -7.24 19.87 -4.73
C ASP A 146 -7.64 20.24 -6.16
N ASP A 147 -7.19 19.42 -7.11
CA ASP A 147 -7.47 19.51 -8.54
C ASP A 147 -7.89 18.12 -9.05
N PRO A 148 -9.17 17.92 -9.43
CA PRO A 148 -9.66 16.67 -9.98
C PRO A 148 -8.84 16.17 -11.19
N ALA A 149 -8.30 17.05 -12.04
CA ALA A 149 -7.52 16.66 -13.20
C ALA A 149 -6.17 16.01 -12.82
N ALA A 150 -5.61 16.35 -11.66
CA ALA A 150 -4.40 15.73 -11.11
C ALA A 150 -4.65 14.36 -10.45
N GLY A 151 -5.91 14.06 -10.08
CA GLY A 151 -6.29 12.83 -9.36
C GLY A 151 -6.55 11.59 -10.22
N SER A 152 -6.83 10.46 -9.56
CA SER A 152 -7.12 9.14 -10.14
C SER A 152 -8.63 8.88 -10.28
N PRO A 153 -9.20 8.49 -11.45
CA PRO A 153 -8.51 8.06 -12.67
C PRO A 153 -7.71 9.17 -13.35
N PHE A 154 -6.45 8.87 -13.66
CA PHE A 154 -5.53 9.86 -14.23
C PHE A 154 -5.84 10.12 -15.71
N GLY A 155 -5.63 11.35 -16.16
CA GLY A 155 -5.84 11.74 -17.56
C GLY A 155 -7.30 11.96 -17.98
N THR A 156 -8.27 11.81 -17.08
CA THR A 156 -9.70 12.01 -17.39
C THR A 156 -10.20 13.46 -17.21
N GLY A 157 -9.31 14.41 -16.88
CA GLY A 157 -9.71 15.75 -16.42
C GLY A 157 -10.65 15.65 -15.22
N ASP A 158 -11.67 16.50 -15.18
CA ASP A 158 -12.66 16.55 -14.09
C ASP A 158 -13.60 15.33 -14.06
N ALA A 159 -13.63 14.52 -15.12
CA ALA A 159 -14.49 13.35 -15.18
C ALA A 159 -14.07 12.27 -14.16
N ASN A 160 -15.07 11.61 -13.59
CA ASN A 160 -14.97 10.59 -12.52
C ASN A 160 -14.66 11.13 -11.11
N GLU A 161 -14.83 12.42 -10.84
CA GLU A 161 -14.93 12.95 -9.47
C GLU A 161 -16.31 12.61 -8.90
N LEU A 162 -16.46 11.38 -8.35
CA LEU A 162 -17.77 10.87 -7.89
C LEU A 162 -18.29 11.53 -6.61
N ALA A 163 -17.38 12.15 -5.86
CA ALA A 163 -17.59 13.00 -4.69
C ALA A 163 -16.39 13.98 -4.62
N PRO A 164 -16.45 15.07 -3.85
CA PRO A 164 -15.27 15.93 -3.65
C PRO A 164 -14.06 15.13 -3.15
N GLN A 165 -12.85 15.52 -3.57
CA GLN A 165 -11.58 14.80 -3.34
C GLN A 165 -11.52 13.37 -3.84
N PHE A 166 -12.55 12.80 -4.46
CA PHE A 166 -12.60 11.38 -4.80
C PHE A 166 -11.35 10.97 -5.57
N LYS A 167 -11.00 11.75 -6.61
CA LYS A 167 -9.84 11.49 -7.45
C LYS A 167 -8.53 11.77 -6.72
N ARG A 168 -8.47 12.80 -5.87
CA ARG A 168 -7.29 13.14 -5.06
C ARG A 168 -6.96 12.04 -4.05
N MET A 169 -7.97 11.54 -3.34
CA MET A 169 -7.80 10.44 -2.38
C MET A 169 -7.46 9.12 -3.09
N ALA A 170 -8.13 8.80 -4.20
CA ALA A 170 -7.82 7.62 -5.00
C ALA A 170 -6.39 7.64 -5.59
N ALA A 171 -5.84 8.85 -5.82
CA ALA A 171 -4.43 9.03 -6.17
C ALA A 171 -3.52 8.81 -4.95
N PHE A 172 -3.74 9.52 -3.84
CA PHE A 172 -2.94 9.37 -2.62
C PHE A 172 -2.90 7.92 -2.10
N GLN A 173 -4.07 7.30 -1.86
CA GLN A 173 -4.16 5.92 -1.40
C GLN A 173 -3.57 4.94 -2.42
N GLY A 174 -3.73 5.22 -3.72
CA GLY A 174 -3.10 4.44 -4.79
C GLY A 174 -1.56 4.55 -4.82
N ASP A 175 -1.01 5.62 -4.28
CA ASP A 175 0.43 5.90 -4.33
C ASP A 175 1.14 5.42 -3.06
N VAL A 176 0.62 5.74 -1.87
CA VAL A 176 1.27 5.39 -0.59
C VAL A 176 1.30 3.88 -0.33
N VAL A 177 0.32 3.14 -0.83
CA VAL A 177 0.21 1.68 -0.61
C VAL A 177 0.79 0.84 -1.75
N PHE A 178 0.80 1.35 -2.99
CA PHE A 178 1.28 0.58 -4.16
C PHE A 178 2.45 1.24 -4.89
N GLN A 179 2.29 2.46 -5.41
CA GLN A 179 3.28 3.00 -6.36
C GLN A 179 4.58 3.44 -5.69
N ALA A 180 4.53 4.07 -4.52
CA ALA A 180 5.71 4.42 -3.75
C ALA A 180 6.42 3.16 -3.20
N PRO A 181 5.72 2.21 -2.52
CA PRO A 181 6.31 0.93 -2.12
C PRO A 181 6.92 0.13 -3.29
N ARG A 182 6.26 0.08 -4.46
CA ARG A 182 6.76 -0.61 -5.66
C ARG A 182 8.05 0.02 -6.16
N ARG A 183 8.08 1.35 -6.36
CA ARG A 183 9.28 2.07 -6.81
C ARG A 183 10.42 1.93 -5.80
N PHE A 184 10.13 2.09 -4.52
CA PHE A 184 11.10 1.90 -3.44
C PHE A 184 11.72 0.50 -3.48
N CYS A 185 10.89 -0.55 -3.56
CA CYS A 185 11.36 -1.93 -3.66
C CYS A 185 12.23 -2.16 -4.91
N LEU A 186 11.79 -1.67 -6.08
CA LEU A 186 12.55 -1.77 -7.33
C LEU A 186 13.89 -1.02 -7.25
N ASP A 187 13.92 0.18 -6.68
CA ASP A 187 15.12 1.00 -6.55
C ASP A 187 16.15 0.36 -5.61
N GLN A 188 15.72 -0.32 -4.54
CA GLN A 188 16.61 -1.04 -3.64
C GLN A 188 17.08 -2.41 -4.20
N ARG A 189 16.30 -3.06 -5.08
CA ARG A 189 16.50 -4.47 -5.46
C ARG A 189 16.89 -4.74 -6.91
N SER A 190 16.50 -3.93 -7.89
CA SER A 190 16.68 -4.22 -9.32
C SER A 190 18.15 -4.33 -9.78
N LEU A 191 19.09 -3.71 -9.04
CA LEU A 191 20.53 -3.84 -9.24
C LEU A 191 21.17 -5.01 -8.47
N ARG A 192 20.42 -5.69 -7.60
CA ARG A 192 20.87 -6.83 -6.78
C ARG A 192 20.29 -8.17 -7.23
N GLN A 193 19.12 -8.16 -7.86
CA GLN A 193 18.45 -9.32 -8.44
C GLN A 193 17.74 -8.91 -9.73
N PRO A 194 17.58 -9.80 -10.73
CA PRO A 194 16.76 -9.53 -11.89
C PRO A 194 15.32 -9.17 -11.47
N ALA A 195 14.85 -8.00 -11.87
CA ALA A 195 13.54 -7.48 -11.53
C ALA A 195 12.90 -6.85 -12.77
N TRP A 196 11.59 -6.97 -12.88
CA TRP A 196 10.79 -6.40 -13.96
C TRP A 196 9.57 -5.70 -13.36
N SER A 197 9.10 -4.66 -14.01
CA SER A 197 7.87 -3.96 -13.63
C SER A 197 7.05 -3.67 -14.87
N PHE A 198 5.73 -3.72 -14.71
CA PHE A 198 4.77 -3.30 -15.72
C PHE A 198 3.84 -2.21 -15.16
N MET A 199 3.01 -1.63 -16.02
CA MET A 199 1.82 -0.89 -15.65
C MET A 199 0.68 -1.23 -16.61
N THR A 200 -0.56 -1.11 -16.15
CA THR A 200 -1.75 -1.16 -16.99
C THR A 200 -2.61 0.09 -16.73
N PRO A 201 -2.91 0.91 -17.74
CA PRO A 201 -3.90 1.97 -17.68
C PRO A 201 -5.35 1.43 -17.74
N ASN A 202 -5.55 0.23 -18.30
CA ASN A 202 -6.85 -0.42 -18.43
C ASN A 202 -6.76 -1.94 -18.12
N PRO A 203 -7.38 -2.45 -17.04
CA PRO A 203 -7.32 -3.87 -16.70
C PRO A 203 -8.00 -4.79 -17.73
N ASN A 204 -8.76 -4.25 -18.68
CA ASN A 204 -9.44 -4.99 -19.76
C ASN A 204 -8.66 -4.98 -21.09
N GLY A 205 -7.34 -4.73 -21.05
CA GLY A 205 -6.50 -4.61 -22.24
C GLY A 205 -6.64 -5.79 -23.22
N GLY A 206 -6.77 -5.48 -24.50
CA GLY A 206 -7.00 -6.47 -25.55
C GLY A 206 -5.79 -7.37 -25.85
N PRO A 207 -5.98 -8.51 -26.54
CA PRO A 207 -4.88 -9.37 -26.96
C PRO A 207 -3.91 -8.64 -27.91
N SER A 208 -2.62 -8.95 -27.79
CA SER A 208 -1.55 -8.36 -28.60
C SER A 208 -0.77 -9.45 -29.33
N ASP A 209 -0.70 -9.36 -30.66
CA ASP A 209 0.17 -10.21 -31.48
C ASP A 209 1.64 -9.74 -31.49
N ARG A 210 2.01 -8.75 -30.65
CA ARG A 210 3.33 -8.12 -30.62
C ARG A 210 4.18 -8.60 -29.45
N THR A 211 5.20 -9.42 -29.74
CA THR A 211 6.22 -9.81 -28.76
C THR A 211 7.19 -8.66 -28.47
N ILE A 212 6.87 -7.82 -27.48
CA ILE A 212 7.81 -6.81 -26.95
C ILE A 212 8.74 -7.46 -25.91
N LYS A 213 10.06 -7.21 -26.03
CA LYS A 213 11.03 -7.63 -25.02
C LYS A 213 10.86 -6.78 -23.76
N TRP A 214 10.29 -7.36 -22.70
CA TRP A 214 10.17 -6.71 -21.39
C TRP A 214 11.56 -6.30 -20.85
N PRO A 215 11.86 -5.00 -20.69
CA PRO A 215 13.12 -4.56 -20.11
C PRO A 215 13.20 -4.95 -18.63
N GLN A 216 14.36 -5.49 -18.23
CA GLN A 216 14.72 -5.55 -16.81
C GLN A 216 14.73 -4.12 -16.27
N TYR A 217 14.17 -3.91 -15.08
CA TYR A 217 14.14 -2.62 -14.42
C TYR A 217 15.55 -2.16 -14.05
N ASP A 218 15.77 -0.86 -14.14
CA ASP A 218 17.00 -0.18 -13.78
C ASP A 218 16.58 1.19 -13.21
N PRO A 219 17.09 1.62 -12.04
CA PRO A 219 16.57 2.79 -11.33
C PRO A 219 16.93 4.13 -11.99
N ILE A 220 17.87 4.13 -12.95
CA ILE A 220 18.26 5.31 -13.73
C ILE A 220 17.37 5.42 -14.98
N ARG A 221 17.18 4.30 -15.68
CA ARG A 221 16.43 4.23 -16.93
C ARG A 221 14.92 4.18 -16.71
N ARG A 222 14.46 3.60 -15.60
CA ARG A 222 13.05 3.42 -15.20
C ARG A 222 12.14 2.93 -16.33
N SER A 223 12.64 2.05 -17.18
CA SER A 223 11.86 1.48 -18.28
C SER A 223 11.00 0.31 -17.80
N ILE A 224 9.73 0.34 -18.18
CA ILE A 224 8.73 -0.67 -17.81
C ILE A 224 7.93 -1.11 -19.03
N LEU A 225 7.30 -2.28 -18.94
CA LEU A 225 6.27 -2.69 -19.89
C LEU A 225 4.98 -1.92 -19.56
N GLU A 226 4.29 -1.44 -20.58
CA GLU A 226 2.98 -0.82 -20.46
C GLU A 226 2.01 -1.59 -21.36
N PHE A 227 0.89 -2.03 -20.82
CA PHE A 227 -0.20 -2.59 -21.62
C PHE A 227 -1.07 -1.44 -22.13
N VAL A 228 -1.45 -1.44 -23.40
CA VAL A 228 -2.20 -0.33 -24.03
C VAL A 228 -3.35 -0.86 -24.87
N ASP A 229 -4.45 -0.10 -24.93
CA ASP A 229 -5.65 -0.51 -25.66
C ASP A 229 -5.46 -0.50 -27.19
N GLY A 230 -6.21 -1.36 -27.88
CA GLY A 230 -6.19 -1.52 -29.35
C GLY A 230 -5.02 -2.37 -29.88
N GLU A 231 -4.87 -2.39 -31.21
CA GLU A 231 -3.94 -3.28 -31.95
C GLU A 231 -2.43 -3.12 -31.61
N GLN A 232 -2.08 -2.13 -30.79
CA GLN A 232 -0.71 -2.04 -30.26
C GLN A 232 -0.53 -3.02 -29.10
N GLY A 233 -1.48 -3.07 -28.16
CA GLY A 233 -1.55 -4.03 -27.04
C GLY A 233 -0.47 -3.90 -25.96
N SER A 234 0.76 -3.53 -26.32
CA SER A 234 1.85 -3.23 -25.40
C SER A 234 2.82 -2.15 -25.91
N SER A 235 3.54 -1.55 -24.97
CA SER A 235 4.37 -0.35 -25.07
C SER A 235 5.58 -0.47 -24.12
N ILE A 236 6.63 0.32 -24.33
CA ILE A 236 7.71 0.50 -23.33
C ILE A 236 7.65 1.93 -22.79
N ALA A 237 7.12 2.07 -21.58
CA ALA A 237 6.94 3.35 -20.92
C ALA A 237 8.09 3.71 -19.96
N LYS A 238 8.00 4.89 -19.36
CA LYS A 238 8.88 5.38 -18.30
C LYS A 238 8.12 5.52 -16.98
N ASP A 239 8.64 4.86 -15.94
CA ASP A 239 8.11 4.88 -14.58
C ASP A 239 8.49 6.18 -13.85
N THR A 240 8.12 7.32 -14.44
CA THR A 240 8.56 8.67 -14.04
C THR A 240 7.41 9.60 -13.63
N ALA A 241 6.15 9.20 -13.83
CA ALA A 241 4.98 9.99 -13.41
C ALA A 241 4.94 10.16 -11.87
N ARG A 242 4.72 11.39 -11.37
CA ARG A 242 4.66 11.73 -9.93
C ARG A 242 5.88 11.29 -9.09
N LEU A 243 7.09 11.29 -9.66
CA LEU A 243 8.32 10.84 -8.95
C LEU A 243 8.53 11.51 -7.59
N GLU A 244 8.33 12.82 -7.50
CA GLU A 244 8.55 13.60 -6.28
C GLU A 244 7.54 13.21 -5.18
N ALA A 245 6.27 12.99 -5.53
CA ALA A 245 5.26 12.49 -4.60
C ALA A 245 5.61 11.09 -4.06
N MET A 246 6.07 10.17 -4.92
CA MET A 246 6.50 8.84 -4.45
C MET A 246 7.74 8.90 -3.54
N ALA A 247 8.70 9.78 -3.85
CA ALA A 247 9.89 9.97 -3.05
C ALA A 247 9.55 10.59 -1.68
N ALA A 248 8.62 11.56 -1.65
CA ALA A 248 8.07 12.13 -0.43
C ALA A 248 7.37 11.06 0.42
N LEU A 249 6.41 10.32 -0.15
CA LEU A 249 5.69 9.23 0.53
C LEU A 249 6.65 8.19 1.11
N THR A 250 7.63 7.73 0.31
CA THR A 250 8.67 6.78 0.77
C THR A 250 9.46 7.34 1.95
N LYS A 251 9.81 8.63 1.93
CA LYS A 251 10.53 9.30 3.03
C LYS A 251 9.68 9.38 4.30
N TYR A 252 8.39 9.69 4.21
CA TYR A 252 7.50 9.70 5.38
C TYR A 252 7.29 8.29 5.92
N SER A 253 6.96 7.31 5.08
CA SER A 253 6.76 5.91 5.49
C SER A 253 8.01 5.27 6.14
N LEU A 254 9.20 5.55 5.62
CA LEU A 254 10.45 5.09 6.25
C LEU A 254 10.75 5.78 7.58
N ALA A 255 10.31 7.03 7.77
CA ALA A 255 10.50 7.76 9.03
C ALA A 255 9.41 7.45 10.08
N ARG A 256 8.19 7.13 9.62
CA ARG A 256 6.95 6.97 10.38
C ARG A 256 6.04 5.95 9.67
N PRO A 257 6.31 4.64 9.82
CA PRO A 257 5.37 3.60 9.39
C PRO A 257 4.13 3.60 10.29
N PHE A 258 3.00 3.13 9.76
CA PHE A 258 1.65 3.28 10.37
C PHE A 258 0.89 1.96 10.56
#